data_AF-E3RTU0-F1
#
_entry.id   AF-E3RTU0-F1
#
_cell.length_a   1.000
_cell.length_b   1.000
_cell.length_c   1.000
_cell.angle_alpha   90.00
_cell.angle_beta   90.00
_cell.angle_gamma   90.00
#
_symmetry.space_group_name_H-M   'P 1'
#
loop_
_entity.id
_entity.type
_entity.pdbx_description
1 polymer ?
#
loop_
_entity_poly.entity_id
_entity_poly.type
_entity_poly.pdbx_seq_one_letter_code
_entity_poly.pdbx_strand_id
1 'polypeptide(L)'
;AIQPTNTVNTAAKRRRQPDPDMFDGTRKQYQVFYQQLTAKVENNKNDFENDKIACDYAFARLKGTAATLTLPYMNQIRISGK
;
A
#
# COMPACT_ATOMS: atom_id res chain seq x y z
N ALA A 1 -41.14 -28.84 13.91
CA ALA A 1 -40.38 -27.58 13.96
C ALA A 1 -39.04 -27.81 13.28
N ILE A 2 -38.82 -27.22 12.11
CA ILE A 2 -37.56 -27.36 11.35
C ILE A 2 -36.86 -26.00 11.45
N GLN A 3 -35.74 -25.96 12.16
CA GLN A 3 -34.93 -24.75 12.29
C GLN A 3 -34.17 -24.55 10.97
N PRO A 4 -34.16 -23.34 10.37
CA PRO A 4 -33.31 -23.08 9.22
C PRO A 4 -31.85 -23.00 9.66
N THR A 5 -31.02 -23.85 9.08
CA THR A 5 -29.56 -23.77 9.17
C THR A 5 -29.10 -22.51 8.45
N ASN A 6 -28.96 -21.40 9.18
CA ASN A 6 -28.27 -20.21 8.70
C ASN A 6 -26.79 -20.54 8.57
N THR A 7 -26.39 -21.05 7.40
CA THR A 7 -24.99 -21.05 6.97
C THR A 7 -24.60 -19.59 6.71
N VAL A 8 -24.19 -18.91 7.78
CA VAL A 8 -23.54 -17.60 7.69
C VAL A 8 -22.20 -17.84 7.02
N ASN A 9 -22.17 -17.72 5.69
CA ASN A 9 -20.94 -17.61 4.93
C ASN A 9 -20.35 -16.23 5.23
N THR A 10 -19.82 -16.04 6.43
CA THR A 10 -18.96 -14.90 6.74
C THR A 10 -17.66 -15.11 6.00
N ALA A 11 -17.63 -14.71 4.73
CA ALA A 11 -16.40 -14.36 4.05
C ALA A 11 -15.67 -13.39 4.98
N ALA A 12 -14.65 -13.88 5.68
CA ALA A 12 -13.90 -13.12 6.65
C ALA A 12 -13.41 -11.85 5.93
N LYS A 13 -14.03 -10.71 6.26
CA LYS A 13 -13.65 -9.39 5.74
C LYS A 13 -12.21 -9.18 6.22
N ARG A 14 -11.23 -9.56 5.40
CA ARG A 14 -9.80 -9.42 5.71
C ARG A 14 -9.63 -7.97 6.18
N ARG A 15 -9.25 -7.79 7.45
CA ARG A 15 -9.05 -6.46 8.02
C ARG A 15 -7.91 -5.82 7.24
N ARG A 16 -8.23 -4.96 6.27
CA ARG A 16 -7.23 -4.27 5.46
C ARG A 16 -6.35 -3.47 6.42
N GLN A 17 -5.02 -3.58 6.28
CA GLN A 17 -4.12 -2.75 7.05
C GLN A 17 -4.42 -1.27 6.76
N PRO A 18 -4.42 -0.36 7.76
CA PRO A 18 -4.43 1.07 7.51
C PRO A 18 -3.32 1.48 6.54
N ASP A 19 -3.57 2.58 5.83
CA ASP A 19 -2.57 3.17 4.96
C ASP A 19 -1.42 3.78 5.80
N PRO A 20 -0.15 3.67 5.36
CA PRO A 20 1.00 4.20 6.08
C PRO A 20 0.94 5.72 6.11
N ASP A 21 1.48 6.40 7.12
CA ASP A 21 1.47 7.86 7.16
C ASP A 21 2.18 8.50 5.94
N MET A 22 1.82 9.74 5.59
CA MET A 22 2.50 10.46 4.51
C MET A 22 3.93 10.80 4.94
N PHE A 23 4.92 10.47 4.11
CA PHE A 23 6.34 10.65 4.39
C PHE A 23 6.93 11.87 3.67
N ASP A 24 7.60 12.75 4.42
CA ASP A 24 8.19 13.98 3.88
C ASP A 24 9.69 13.90 3.58
N GLY A 25 10.33 12.78 3.93
CA GLY A 25 11.79 12.61 3.82
C GLY A 25 12.51 12.67 5.17
N THR A 26 11.82 12.89 6.28
CA THR A 26 12.42 12.98 7.61
C THR A 26 13.04 11.65 8.03
N ARG A 27 14.38 11.61 8.14
CA ARG A 27 15.14 10.38 8.45
C ARG A 27 14.67 9.64 9.70
N LYS A 28 14.24 10.35 10.75
CA LYS A 28 13.73 9.75 11.99
C LYS A 28 12.42 8.99 11.80
N GLN A 29 11.61 9.37 10.81
CA GLN A 29 10.32 8.75 10.51
C GLN A 29 10.44 7.64 9.45
N TYR A 30 11.58 7.55 8.75
CA TYR A 30 11.78 6.61 7.65
C TYR A 30 11.53 5.15 8.05
N GLN A 31 12.07 4.70 9.19
CA GLN A 31 11.90 3.31 9.62
C GLN A 31 10.42 2.96 9.86
N VAL A 32 9.67 3.86 10.48
CA VAL A 32 8.24 3.67 10.76
C VAL A 32 7.45 3.63 9.45
N PHE A 33 7.68 4.60 8.56
CA PHE A 33 7.07 4.63 7.23
C PHE A 33 7.34 3.36 6.43
N TYR A 34 8.60 2.90 6.41
CA TYR A 34 9.01 1.68 5.71
C TYR A 34 8.27 0.45 6.26
N GLN A 35 8.21 0.28 7.58
CA GLN A 35 7.50 -0.84 8.20
C GLN A 35 6.00 -0.82 7.88
N GLN A 36 5.35 0.34 7.95
CA GLN A 36 3.92 0.47 7.63
C GLN A 36 3.66 0.17 6.14
N LEU A 37 4.52 0.67 5.24
CA LEU A 37 4.40 0.43 3.80
C LEU A 37 4.58 -1.06 3.46
N THR A 38 5.61 -1.71 3.99
CA THR A 38 5.84 -3.15 3.81
C THR A 38 4.67 -3.96 4.35
N ALA A 39 4.20 -3.65 5.57
CA ALA A 39 3.05 -4.34 6.15
C ALA A 39 1.79 -4.19 5.28
N LYS A 40 1.57 -3.02 4.67
CA LYS A 40 0.45 -2.80 3.75
C LYS A 40 0.58 -3.67 2.49
N VAL A 41 1.72 -3.63 1.82
CA VAL A 41 1.96 -4.36 0.56
C VAL A 41 1.85 -5.87 0.77
N GLU A 42 2.46 -6.39 1.84
CA GLU A 42 2.47 -7.83 2.13
C GLU A 42 1.12 -8.39 2.57
N ASN A 43 0.31 -7.63 3.30
CA ASN A 43 -1.00 -8.09 3.78
C ASN A 43 -2.11 -7.91 2.74
N ASN A 44 -1.93 -7.01 1.78
CA ASN A 44 -2.90 -6.69 0.73
C ASN A 44 -2.41 -7.12 -0.65
N LYS A 45 -1.78 -8.29 -0.80
CA LYS A 45 -1.20 -8.75 -2.08
C LYS A 45 -2.16 -8.67 -3.28
N ASN A 46 -3.46 -8.85 -3.07
CA ASN A 46 -4.47 -8.72 -4.13
C ASN A 46 -4.63 -7.29 -4.65
N ASP A 47 -4.32 -6.27 -3.84
CA ASP A 47 -4.37 -4.85 -4.23
C ASP A 47 -3.05 -4.41 -4.91
N PHE A 48 -1.98 -5.21 -4.81
CA PHE A 48 -0.64 -4.95 -5.33
C PHE A 48 -0.20 -6.06 -6.28
N GLU A 49 -0.86 -6.13 -7.43
CA GLU A 49 -0.71 -7.21 -8.42
C GLU A 49 0.70 -7.31 -9.02
N ASN A 50 1.47 -6.23 -8.96
CA ASN A 50 2.86 -6.17 -9.41
C ASN A 50 3.64 -5.07 -8.68
N ASP A 51 4.97 -5.12 -8.80
CA ASP A 51 5.89 -4.18 -8.17
C ASP A 51 5.63 -2.73 -8.61
N LYS A 52 5.16 -2.52 -9.84
CA LYS A 52 4.84 -1.17 -10.33
C LYS A 52 3.71 -0.54 -9.52
N ILE A 53 2.64 -1.29 -9.22
CA ILE A 53 1.52 -0.79 -8.40
C ILE A 53 2.00 -0.50 -6.97
N ALA A 54 2.86 -1.36 -6.41
CA ALA A 54 3.46 -1.12 -5.10
C ALA A 54 4.34 0.14 -5.06
N CYS A 55 5.17 0.36 -6.09
CA CYS A 55 5.97 1.57 -6.24
C CYS A 55 5.10 2.82 -6.42
N ASP A 56 4.11 2.78 -7.32
CA ASP A 56 3.18 3.91 -7.54
C ASP A 56 2.46 4.29 -6.24
N TYR A 57 2.04 3.30 -5.45
CA TYR A 57 1.46 3.52 -4.14
C TYR A 57 2.44 4.12 -3.13
N ALA A 58 3.68 3.61 -3.07
CA ALA A 58 4.72 4.15 -2.21
C ALA A 58 4.98 5.63 -2.50
N PHE A 59 5.06 6.01 -3.79
CA PHE A 59 5.22 7.40 -4.21
C PHE A 59 4.01 8.26 -3.87
N ALA A 60 2.78 7.73 -4.00
CA ALA A 60 1.56 8.43 -3.61
C ALA A 60 1.50 8.75 -2.11
N ARG A 61 2.29 8.04 -1.27
CA ARG A 61 2.43 8.33 0.17
C ARG A 61 3.60 9.27 0.48
N LEU A 62 4.26 9.83 -0.51
CA LEU A 62 5.26 10.88 -0.30
C LEU A 62 4.62 12.26 -0.32
N LYS A 63 5.20 13.19 0.45
CA LYS A 63 4.85 14.62 0.45
C LYS A 63 6.11 15.48 0.56
N GLY A 64 5.97 16.79 0.40
CA GLY A 64 7.05 17.75 0.63
C GLY A 64 8.32 17.42 -0.17
N THR A 65 9.48 17.52 0.49
CA THR A 65 10.79 17.31 -0.13
C THR A 65 10.94 15.92 -0.74
N ALA A 66 10.47 14.87 -0.05
CA ALA A 66 10.54 13.50 -0.59
C ALA A 66 9.75 13.34 -1.90
N ALA A 67 8.56 13.92 -1.99
CA ALA A 67 7.79 13.91 -3.24
C ALA A 67 8.54 14.65 -4.35
N THR A 68 9.04 15.86 -4.07
CA THR A 68 9.77 16.67 -5.06
C THR A 68 11.00 15.95 -5.61
N LEU A 69 11.77 15.28 -4.75
CA LEU A 69 12.99 14.57 -5.15
C LEU A 69 12.70 13.29 -5.96
N THR A 70 11.52 12.70 -5.79
CA THR A 70 11.16 11.43 -6.44
C THR A 70 10.42 11.62 -7.77
N LEU A 71 9.82 12.79 -8.01
CA LEU A 71 9.12 13.13 -9.26
C LEU A 71 9.86 12.75 -10.55
N PRO A 72 11.17 13.00 -10.71
CA PRO A 72 11.89 12.63 -11.95
C PRO A 72 11.88 11.12 -12.22
N TYR A 73 11.88 10.30 -11.17
CA TYR A 73 11.95 8.84 -11.25
C TYR A 73 10.57 8.20 -11.45
N MET A 74 9.51 8.84 -10.94
CA MET A 74 8.12 8.37 -11.14
C MET A 74 7.75 8.28 -12.63
N ASN A 75 8.23 9.23 -13.45
CA ASN A 75 7.98 9.24 -14.89
C ASN A 75 8.73 8.13 -15.63
N GLN A 76 9.90 7.70 -15.15
CA GLN A 76 10.70 6.63 -15.79
C GLN A 76 10.09 5.25 -15.56
N ILE A 77 9.56 4.99 -14.36
CA ILE A 77 8.88 3.72 -14.01
C ILE A 77 7.60 3.54 -14.84
N ARG A 78 6.92 4.64 -15.21
CA ARG A 78 5.75 4.58 -16.12
C ARG A 78 6.11 4.22 -17.56
N ILE A 79 7.33 4.48 -18.01
CA ILE A 79 7.76 4.28 -19.40
C ILE A 79 8.40 2.90 -19.60
N SER A 80 9.02 2.33 -18.56
CA SER A 80 9.75 1.07 -18.65
C SER A 80 8.89 -0.21 -18.56
N GLY A 81 7.57 -0.09 -18.42
CA GLY A 81 6.64 -1.23 -18.34
C GLY A 81 6.09 -1.72 -19.68
N LYS A 82 6.89 -1.64 -20.76
CA LYS A 82 6.56 -2.20 -22.07
C LYS A 82 7.31 -3.49 -22.33
#